data_AF-A0A7W0WIU6-F1
#
_entry.id   AF-A0A7W0WIU6-F1
#
_cell.length_a   1.000
_cell.length_b   1.000
_cell.length_c   1.000
_cell.angle_alpha   90.00
_cell.angle_beta   90.00
_cell.angle_gamma   90.00
#
_symmetry.space_group_name_H-M   'P 1'
#
loop_
_entity.id
_entity.type
_entity.pdbx_description
1 polymer ?
#
loop_
_entity_poly.entity_id
_entity_poly.type
_entity_poly.pdbx_seq_one_letter_code
_entity_poly.pdbx_strand_id
1 'polypeptide(L)'
;AEREMIAVAVSMANGCLYCLVAHGAALREALGDPILADRITLDHRRAGLDERRTAILDFAVKITEHPLDCDPEDLEHLKGFGLTEEEVWDIVEIASMYNFTNRMSLACGMIPNEEYHALAR
;
A
#
# COMPACT_ATOMS: atom_id res chain seq x y z
N ALA A 1 -1.70 -6.13 -8.84
CA ALA A 1 -1.36 -4.73 -8.58
C ALA A 1 -1.86 -4.24 -7.23
N GLU A 2 -3.14 -4.39 -6.88
CA GLU A 2 -3.71 -3.80 -5.64
C GLU A 2 -2.96 -4.17 -4.34
N ARG A 3 -2.52 -5.42 -4.20
CA ARG A 3 -1.69 -5.83 -3.04
C ARG A 3 -0.41 -5.01 -2.90
N GLU A 4 0.27 -4.72 -4.02
CA GLU A 4 1.46 -3.86 -4.04
C GLU A 4 1.10 -2.38 -3.85
N MET A 5 -0.09 -1.95 -4.28
CA MET A 5 -0.57 -0.59 -4.00
C MET A 5 -0.74 -0.37 -2.49
N ILE A 6 -1.32 -1.34 -1.77
CA ILE A 6 -1.43 -1.32 -0.30
C ILE A 6 -0.04 -1.31 0.32
N ALA A 7 0.87 -2.16 -0.16
CA ALA A 7 2.25 -2.23 0.33
C ALA A 7 2.96 -0.88 0.27
N VAL A 8 2.91 -0.19 -0.88
CA VAL A 8 3.57 1.11 -1.04
C VAL A 8 2.87 2.21 -0.25
N ALA A 9 1.54 2.21 -0.16
CA ALA A 9 0.80 3.21 0.61
C ALA A 9 1.11 3.13 2.12
N VAL A 10 1.10 1.91 2.68
CA VAL A 10 1.49 1.66 4.08
C VAL A 10 2.96 2.00 4.31
N SER A 11 3.84 1.62 3.39
CA SER A 11 5.28 1.90 3.50
C SER A 11 5.59 3.39 3.39
N MET A 12 4.80 4.14 2.60
CA MET A 12 4.89 5.59 2.51
C MET A 12 4.47 6.26 3.81
N ALA A 13 3.34 5.85 4.39
CA ALA A 13 2.88 6.34 5.70
C ALA A 13 3.90 6.04 6.82
N ASN A 14 4.58 4.90 6.77
CA ASN A 14 5.61 4.52 7.73
C ASN A 14 7.01 5.10 7.43
N GLY A 15 7.23 5.71 6.26
CA GLY A 15 8.55 6.19 5.83
C GLY A 15 9.61 5.08 5.64
N CYS A 16 9.20 3.87 5.22
CA CYS A 16 10.09 2.73 5.13
C CYS A 16 10.84 2.67 3.78
N LEU A 17 12.09 3.14 3.76
CA LEU A 17 12.95 3.16 2.56
C LEU A 17 13.02 1.80 1.83
N TYR A 18 13.34 0.72 2.55
CA TYR A 18 13.50 -0.60 1.96
C TYR A 18 12.24 -1.02 1.22
N CYS A 19 11.10 -0.95 1.90
CA CYS A 19 9.82 -1.39 1.35
C CYS A 19 9.34 -0.47 0.22
N LEU A 20 9.55 0.83 0.30
CA LEU A 20 9.21 1.77 -0.78
C LEU A 20 9.97 1.45 -2.07
N VAL A 21 11.26 1.13 -1.98
CA VAL A 21 12.05 0.79 -3.17
C VAL A 21 11.64 -0.59 -3.73
N ALA A 22 11.56 -1.61 -2.87
CA ALA A 22 11.26 -2.98 -3.29
C ALA A 22 9.83 -3.12 -3.84
N HIS A 23 8.82 -2.66 -3.10
CA HIS A 23 7.42 -2.74 -3.51
C HIS A 23 7.06 -1.69 -4.55
N GLY A 24 7.75 -0.55 -4.59
CA GLY A 24 7.66 0.38 -5.71
C GLY A 24 8.08 -0.29 -7.03
N ALA A 25 9.17 -1.06 -7.03
CA ALA A 25 9.60 -1.83 -8.20
C ALA A 25 8.58 -2.91 -8.60
N ALA A 26 8.09 -3.69 -7.62
CA ALA A 26 7.05 -4.69 -7.85
C ALA A 26 5.75 -4.07 -8.37
N LEU A 27 5.36 -2.89 -7.88
CA LEU A 27 4.18 -2.18 -8.33
C LEU A 27 4.32 -1.71 -9.80
N ARG A 28 5.50 -1.19 -10.18
CA ARG A 28 5.79 -0.82 -11.58
C ARG A 28 5.61 -2.02 -12.51
N GLU A 29 6.18 -3.17 -12.14
CA GLU A 29 6.04 -4.42 -12.91
C GLU A 29 4.58 -4.89 -12.96
N ALA A 30 3.89 -4.90 -11.83
CA ALA A 30 2.51 -5.38 -11.73
C ALA A 30 1.49 -4.48 -12.47
N LEU A 31 1.77 -3.19 -12.61
CA LEU A 31 0.92 -2.25 -13.36
C LEU A 31 1.31 -2.18 -14.84
N GLY A 32 2.58 -2.43 -15.20
CA GLY A 32 3.10 -2.10 -16.52
C GLY A 32 3.08 -0.58 -16.82
N ASP A 33 2.91 0.24 -15.79
CA ASP A 33 2.83 1.70 -15.87
C ASP A 33 3.71 2.31 -14.76
N PRO A 34 4.98 2.66 -15.08
CA PRO A 34 5.90 3.20 -14.09
C PRO A 34 5.48 4.58 -13.58
N ILE A 35 4.76 5.37 -14.39
CA ILE A 35 4.32 6.71 -14.02
C ILE A 35 3.19 6.62 -12.99
N LEU A 36 2.20 5.76 -13.22
CA LEU A 36 1.12 5.55 -12.26
C LEU A 36 1.64 4.95 -10.95
N ALA A 37 2.56 3.98 -11.02
CA ALA A 37 3.18 3.39 -9.84
C ALA A 37 3.92 4.43 -8.97
N ASP A 38 4.72 5.32 -9.58
CA ASP A 38 5.41 6.39 -8.85
C ASP A 38 4.41 7.36 -8.21
N ARG A 39 3.32 7.72 -8.91
CA ARG A 39 2.25 8.55 -8.35
C ARG A 39 1.56 7.88 -7.15
N ILE A 40 1.21 6.60 -7.25
CA ILE A 40 0.60 5.84 -6.14
C ILE A 40 1.55 5.79 -4.95
N THR A 41 2.83 5.50 -5.19
CA THR A 41 3.86 5.37 -4.15
C THR A 41 4.07 6.69 -3.39
N LEU A 42 4.03 7.83 -4.09
CA LEU A 42 4.33 9.14 -3.50
C LEU A 42 3.11 9.89 -2.96
N ASP A 43 1.96 9.76 -3.62
CA ASP A 43 0.69 10.41 -3.24
C ASP A 43 -0.50 9.70 -3.93
N HIS A 44 -1.00 8.62 -3.30
CA HIS A 44 -2.10 7.85 -3.87
C HIS A 44 -3.38 8.67 -4.08
N ARG A 45 -3.60 9.72 -3.28
CA ARG A 45 -4.79 10.60 -3.37
C ARG A 45 -4.75 11.49 -4.62
N ARG A 46 -3.57 11.74 -5.18
CA ARG A 46 -3.38 12.47 -6.45
C ARG A 46 -2.96 11.59 -7.62
N ALA A 47 -3.01 10.28 -7.46
CA ALA A 47 -2.53 9.35 -8.48
C ALA A 47 -3.47 9.17 -9.68
N GLY A 48 -4.73 9.63 -9.57
CA GLY A 48 -5.75 9.45 -10.61
C GLY A 48 -6.39 8.06 -10.57
N LEU A 49 -6.54 7.51 -9.37
CA LEU A 49 -7.22 6.23 -9.13
C LEU A 49 -8.75 6.40 -9.20
N ASP A 50 -9.44 5.30 -9.48
CA ASP A 50 -10.89 5.24 -9.28
C ASP A 50 -11.25 5.27 -7.78
N GLU A 51 -12.53 5.48 -7.48
CA GLU A 51 -13.03 5.60 -6.11
C GLU A 51 -12.78 4.32 -5.30
N ARG A 52 -12.91 3.15 -5.93
CA ARG A 52 -12.66 1.84 -5.28
C ARG A 52 -11.23 1.74 -4.79
N ARG A 53 -10.24 1.95 -5.67
CA ARG A 53 -8.82 1.87 -5.31
C ARG A 53 -8.42 2.96 -4.33
N THR A 54 -9.01 4.16 -4.46
CA THR A 54 -8.78 5.25 -3.50
C THR A 54 -9.24 4.85 -2.10
N ALA A 55 -10.47 4.31 -1.98
CA ALA A 55 -11.02 3.86 -0.70
C ALA A 55 -10.19 2.71 -0.07
N ILE A 56 -9.73 1.76 -0.87
CA ILE A 56 -8.83 0.68 -0.41
C ILE A 56 -7.56 1.25 0.22
N LEU A 57 -6.90 2.19 -0.45
CA LEU A 57 -5.65 2.77 0.03
C LEU A 57 -5.85 3.73 1.20
N ASP A 58 -6.93 4.51 1.21
CA ASP A 58 -7.27 5.36 2.34
C ASP A 58 -7.53 4.52 3.61
N PHE A 59 -8.20 3.37 3.50
CA PHE A 59 -8.37 2.48 4.64
C PHE A 59 -7.06 1.83 5.10
N ALA A 60 -6.20 1.40 4.16
CA ALA A 60 -4.87 0.89 4.50
C ALA A 60 -4.00 1.93 5.24
N VAL A 61 -4.09 3.20 4.84
CA VAL A 61 -3.43 4.31 5.56
C VAL A 61 -4.10 4.55 6.92
N LYS A 62 -5.43 4.50 7.04
CA LYS A 62 -6.13 4.59 8.33
C LYS A 62 -5.68 3.52 9.32
N ILE A 63 -5.57 2.25 8.88
CA ILE A 63 -5.03 1.15 9.71
C ILE A 63 -3.61 1.47 10.21
N THR A 64 -2.82 2.16 9.40
CA THR A 64 -1.42 2.48 9.70
C THR A 64 -1.27 3.65 10.67
N GLU A 65 -1.98 4.76 10.41
CA GLU A 65 -1.81 6.02 11.15
C GLU A 65 -2.77 6.13 12.34
N HIS A 66 -3.98 5.57 12.21
CA HIS A 66 -5.11 5.75 13.12
C HIS A 66 -5.85 4.44 13.43
N PRO A 67 -5.18 3.34 13.83
CA PRO A 67 -5.82 2.03 14.00
C PRO A 67 -6.91 2.00 15.10
N LEU A 68 -6.84 2.92 16.07
CA LEU A 68 -7.86 3.03 17.13
C LEU A 68 -9.18 3.65 16.63
N ASP A 69 -9.13 4.35 15.50
CA ASP A 69 -10.30 4.95 14.87
C ASP A 69 -10.95 4.00 13.86
N CYS A 70 -10.38 2.81 13.64
CA CYS A 70 -10.97 1.78 12.77
C CYS A 70 -12.21 1.16 13.42
N ASP A 71 -13.29 1.06 12.65
CA ASP A 71 -14.57 0.55 13.12
C ASP A 71 -15.29 -0.27 12.03
N PRO A 72 -16.42 -0.95 12.36
CA PRO A 72 -17.15 -1.75 11.37
C PRO A 72 -17.71 -0.96 10.18
N GLU A 73 -17.95 0.36 10.29
CA GLU A 73 -18.45 1.19 9.20
C GLU A 73 -17.41 1.34 8.08
N ASP A 74 -16.12 1.30 8.40
CA ASP A 74 -15.06 1.27 7.38
C ASP A 74 -15.19 0.02 6.48
N LEU A 75 -15.51 -1.13 7.07
CA LEU A 75 -15.66 -2.38 6.34
C LEU A 75 -16.90 -2.34 5.44
N GLU A 76 -18.00 -1.78 5.94
CA GLU A 76 -19.22 -1.58 5.14
C GLU A 76 -19.00 -0.55 4.02
N HIS A 77 -18.22 0.50 4.26
CA HIS A 77 -17.84 1.48 3.25
C HIS A 77 -17.09 0.82 2.09
N LEU A 78 -16.12 -0.04 2.40
CA LEU A 78 -15.39 -0.81 1.38
C LEU A 78 -16.33 -1.75 0.60
N LYS A 79 -17.22 -2.49 1.27
CA LYS A 79 -18.23 -3.33 0.59
C LYS A 79 -19.14 -2.50 -0.34
N GLY A 80 -19.37 -1.23 -0.02
CA GLY A 80 -20.08 -0.27 -0.88
C GLY A 80 -19.46 -0.08 -2.28
N PHE A 81 -18.15 -0.35 -2.43
CA PHE A 81 -17.46 -0.37 -3.73
C PHE A 81 -17.45 -1.75 -4.41
N GLY A 82 -18.33 -2.66 -3.97
CA GLY A 82 -18.46 -4.01 -4.49
C GLY A 82 -17.33 -4.94 -4.08
N LEU A 83 -16.69 -4.71 -2.92
CA LEU A 83 -15.75 -5.65 -2.34
C LEU A 83 -16.48 -6.79 -1.63
N THR A 84 -15.97 -8.01 -1.76
CA THR A 84 -16.43 -9.14 -0.95
C THR A 84 -15.88 -9.05 0.48
N GLU A 85 -16.46 -9.82 1.40
CA GLU A 85 -15.94 -9.91 2.77
C GLU A 85 -14.50 -10.41 2.83
N GLU A 86 -14.14 -11.38 1.98
CA GLU A 86 -12.78 -11.90 1.85
C GLU A 86 -11.82 -10.85 1.30
N GLU A 87 -12.22 -10.07 0.29
CA GLU A 87 -11.40 -8.98 -0.24
C GLU A 87 -11.17 -7.88 0.80
N VAL A 88 -12.17 -7.56 1.63
CA VAL A 88 -12.00 -6.60 2.74
C VAL A 88 -11.02 -7.15 3.78
N TRP A 89 -11.11 -8.44 4.11
CA TRP A 89 -10.18 -9.09 5.02
C TRP A 89 -8.74 -9.06 4.49
N ASP A 90 -8.54 -9.36 3.20
CA ASP A 90 -7.24 -9.31 2.54
C ASP A 90 -6.59 -7.92 2.65
N ILE A 91 -7.38 -6.85 2.53
CA ILE A 91 -6.86 -5.48 2.69
C ILE A 91 -6.31 -5.26 4.10
N VAL A 92 -7.07 -5.67 5.12
CA VAL A 92 -6.65 -5.54 6.53
C VAL A 92 -5.41 -6.37 6.80
N GLU A 93 -5.37 -7.61 6.30
CA GLU A 93 -4.24 -8.52 6.46
C GLU A 93 -2.97 -7.93 5.83
N ILE A 94 -3.05 -7.49 4.57
CA ILE A 94 -1.89 -6.95 3.85
C ILE A 94 -1.40 -5.67 4.51
N ALA A 95 -2.31 -4.76 4.89
CA ALA A 95 -1.92 -3.53 5.56
C ALA A 95 -1.24 -3.80 6.91
N SER A 96 -1.75 -4.76 7.68
CA SER A 96 -1.18 -5.19 8.97
C SER A 96 0.17 -5.87 8.80
N MET A 97 0.29 -6.75 7.80
CA MET A 97 1.53 -7.45 7.46
C MET A 97 2.63 -6.44 7.07
N TYR A 98 2.32 -5.44 6.24
CA TYR A 98 3.32 -4.42 5.89
C TYR A 98 3.66 -3.50 7.06
N ASN A 99 2.73 -3.24 7.96
CA ASN A 99 3.03 -2.59 9.22
C ASN A 99 4.06 -3.38 10.05
N PHE A 100 3.92 -4.70 10.15
CA PHE A 100 4.93 -5.56 10.78
C PHE A 100 6.26 -5.54 10.02
N THR A 101 6.23 -5.75 8.70
CA THR A 101 7.43 -5.80 7.84
C THR A 101 8.20 -4.49 7.86
N ASN A 102 7.51 -3.34 7.75
CA ASN A 102 8.15 -2.03 7.81
C ASN A 102 8.87 -1.83 9.15
N ARG A 103 8.25 -2.23 10.26
CA ARG A 103 8.88 -2.13 11.60
C ARG A 103 10.14 -2.99 11.68
N MET A 104 10.11 -4.20 11.13
CA MET A 104 11.29 -5.07 11.05
C MET A 104 12.39 -4.44 10.19
N SER A 105 12.07 -3.97 8.99
CA SER A 105 13.06 -3.36 8.09
C SER A 105 13.68 -2.09 8.67
N LEU A 106 12.87 -1.23 9.28
CA LEU A 106 13.33 -0.01 9.93
C LEU A 106 14.22 -0.32 11.14
N ALA A 107 13.80 -1.22 12.03
CA ALA A 107 14.54 -1.57 13.24
C ALA A 107 15.89 -2.26 12.92
N CYS A 108 15.94 -3.05 11.86
CA CYS A 108 17.15 -3.75 11.43
C CYS A 108 18.04 -2.92 10.49
N GLY A 109 17.64 -1.71 10.11
CA GLY A 109 18.41 -0.86 9.20
C GLY A 109 18.58 -1.47 7.80
N MET A 110 17.56 -2.18 7.29
CA MET A 110 17.62 -2.82 5.98
C MET A 110 17.78 -1.78 4.86
N ILE A 111 18.70 -2.05 3.93
CA ILE A 111 18.94 -1.24 2.73
C ILE A 111 18.47 -2.03 1.51
N PRO A 112 17.67 -1.44 0.60
CA PRO A 112 17.18 -2.15 -0.56
C PRO A 112 18.32 -2.49 -1.53
N ASN A 113 18.16 -3.60 -2.24
CA ASN A 113 19.10 -4.02 -3.28
C ASN A 113 19.15 -2.98 -4.42
N GLU A 114 20.34 -2.78 -5.00
CA GLU A 114 20.56 -1.79 -6.07
C GLU A 114 19.70 -2.06 -7.31
N GLU A 115 19.43 -3.33 -7.63
CA GLU A 115 18.68 -3.75 -8.81
C GLU A 115 17.25 -3.21 -8.82
N TYR A 116 16.61 -3.06 -7.66
CA TYR A 116 15.23 -2.58 -7.56
C TYR A 116 15.06 -1.13 -8.04
N HIS A 117 16.11 -0.32 -8.02
CA HIS A 117 16.04 1.08 -8.43
C HIS A 117 15.81 1.24 -9.95
N ALA A 118 16.36 0.32 -10.75
CA ALA A 118 16.28 0.32 -12.20
C ALA A 118 15.16 -0.57 -12.75
N LEU A 119 14.62 -1.49 -11.92
CA LEU A 119 13.63 -2.46 -12.36
C LEU A 119 12.31 -1.79 -12.79
N ALA A 120 11.78 -2.22 -13.94
CA ALA A 120 10.50 -1.79 -14.51
C ALA A 120 10.34 -0.26 -14.63
N ARG A 121 11.41 0.44 -15.03
CA ARG A 121 11.44 1.89 -15.29
C ARG A 121 11.06 2.22 -16.73
#